data_AF-A0A2D9T5S3-F1
#
_entry.id   AF-A0A2D9T5S3-F1
#
_cell.length_a   1.000
_cell.length_b   1.000
_cell.length_c   1.000
_cell.angle_alpha   90.00
_cell.angle_beta   90.00
_cell.angle_gamma   90.00
#
_symmetry.space_group_name_H-M   'P 1'
#
loop_
_entity.id
_entity.type
_entity.pdbx_description
1 polymer ?
#
loop_
_entity_poly.entity_id
_entity_poly.type
_entity_poly.pdbx_seq_one_letter_code
_entity_poly.pdbx_strand_id
1 'polypeptide(L)'
;MEDATTSPDRREADDALPGDPAILRQLRSRSRRALRLAVGLMVFGSMTAGSAFVWWTEIGRVWRGESRVDGTPLYEPGAEVPDAARTIDWRRVHATLIPRWLIARGQAHGTTSAHGIAGFDEAARSHRAFTELRFAVRADPNLVSLVDELELRARDARNEAERIDYLLWAWNDYLDRHDVPWRLEANLHLRRDGTAAFVTRSYEVLGDLRDDAGRRLRLLRRADLTNVDEGFLGHTPGRDEGALVILDETLRFAVRHVWPMLNPGLDDYLPTEQRAVAGPVRARLRMATEDRARLRETAVDQLALVEVANSIHARAECGSRFRVWGLPWNGLAPPDQNALIAALDRSRGRECPEVTLGEAARMIGASERLGQTPALADAVESLGTWVARAVAIHELRHVADGGSQVECAGCPASMAPETRAELSAYLASFSVDEVAHVAALQACAMQPENHEGSQEPHALALAFALPRLLPAGCDGVIPEDLPERAQHLERALFGEREQVRLPEAFPERIPLLPH
;
A
#
# COMPACT_ATOMS: atom_id res chain seq x y z
N MET A 1 29.87 -71.14 71.27
CA MET A 1 30.47 -72.12 70.35
C MET A 1 30.29 -71.55 68.96
N GLU A 2 31.26 -71.08 68.20
CA GLU A 2 32.74 -70.94 68.19
C GLU A 2 32.97 -69.75 67.22
N ASP A 3 34.12 -69.15 66.96
CA ASP A 3 35.30 -68.73 67.71
C ASP A 3 35.96 -67.64 66.83
N ALA A 4 36.91 -66.88 67.39
CA ALA A 4 37.46 -65.62 66.90
C ALA A 4 38.23 -65.65 65.55
N THR A 5 38.37 -64.49 64.87
CA THR A 5 39.66 -63.75 64.69
C THR A 5 39.58 -62.50 63.76
N THR A 6 39.95 -61.34 64.34
CA THR A 6 40.72 -60.17 63.83
C THR A 6 40.41 -59.38 62.53
N SER A 7 40.20 -58.06 62.77
CA SER A 7 40.27 -56.80 61.98
C SER A 7 41.49 -56.60 61.04
N PRO A 8 41.71 -55.47 60.27
CA PRO A 8 40.95 -54.21 60.13
C PRO A 8 40.92 -53.54 58.71
N ASP A 9 40.22 -52.38 58.62
CA ASP A 9 40.57 -51.16 57.86
C ASP A 9 40.26 -51.02 56.34
N ARG A 10 39.28 -50.18 55.97
CA ARG A 10 39.45 -49.13 54.94
C ARG A 10 38.31 -48.11 54.91
N ARG A 11 38.73 -46.85 54.88
CA ARG A 11 38.01 -45.58 55.04
C ARG A 11 37.19 -45.19 53.81
N GLU A 12 36.04 -44.56 54.06
CA GLU A 12 35.30 -43.69 53.15
C GLU A 12 36.17 -42.49 52.74
N ALA A 13 36.23 -42.21 51.44
CA ALA A 13 36.82 -41.01 50.87
C ALA A 13 35.69 -40.08 50.40
N ASP A 14 35.49 -39.03 51.18
CA ASP A 14 34.71 -37.83 50.88
C ASP A 14 35.49 -36.98 49.85
N ASP A 15 35.05 -36.96 48.59
CA ASP A 15 35.60 -36.06 47.54
C ASP A 15 35.00 -34.64 47.72
N ALA A 16 35.50 -33.93 48.74
CA ALA A 16 35.26 -32.51 48.90
C ALA A 16 36.03 -31.71 47.83
N LEU A 17 35.30 -31.13 46.87
CA LEU A 17 35.84 -30.15 45.93
C LEU A 17 36.56 -29.01 46.70
N PRO A 18 37.81 -28.66 46.34
CA PRO A 18 38.55 -27.63 47.06
C PRO A 18 37.92 -26.25 46.82
N GLY A 19 37.30 -25.72 47.87
CA GLY A 19 36.69 -24.39 47.94
C GLY A 19 37.72 -23.26 48.08
N ASP A 20 38.73 -23.20 47.21
CA ASP A 20 39.58 -22.02 47.12
C ASP A 20 38.88 -20.94 46.25
N PRO A 21 38.42 -19.82 46.84
CA PRO A 21 37.76 -18.75 46.10
C PRO A 21 38.65 -18.10 45.05
N ALA A 22 39.99 -18.23 45.14
CA ALA A 22 40.91 -17.75 44.12
C ALA A 22 40.86 -18.61 42.85
N ILE A 23 40.83 -19.94 43.00
CA ILE A 23 40.73 -20.89 41.88
C ILE A 23 39.38 -20.74 41.17
N LEU A 24 38.28 -20.59 41.92
CA LEU A 24 36.94 -20.35 41.35
C LEU A 24 36.83 -19.01 40.62
N ARG A 25 37.49 -17.94 41.10
CA ARG A 25 37.56 -16.65 40.36
C ARG A 25 38.39 -16.77 39.09
N GLN A 26 39.50 -17.50 39.12
CA GLN A 26 40.35 -17.70 37.95
C GLN A 26 39.63 -18.52 36.87
N LEU A 27 38.95 -19.60 37.25
CA LEU A 27 38.10 -20.41 36.35
C LEU A 27 36.93 -19.59 35.77
N ARG A 28 36.24 -18.78 36.58
CA ARG A 28 35.18 -17.88 36.09
C ARG A 28 35.70 -16.78 35.15
N SER A 29 36.90 -16.28 35.37
CA SER A 29 37.50 -15.29 34.46
C SER A 29 37.90 -15.89 33.11
N ARG A 30 38.45 -17.12 33.11
CA ARG A 30 38.77 -17.87 31.89
C ARG A 30 37.51 -18.27 31.14
N SER A 31 36.47 -18.74 31.83
CA SER A 31 35.19 -19.09 31.19
C SER A 31 34.50 -17.84 30.61
N ARG A 32 34.53 -16.69 31.29
CA ARG A 32 34.02 -15.42 30.75
C ARG A 32 34.79 -14.94 29.53
N ARG A 33 36.13 -15.09 29.50
CA ARG A 33 36.94 -14.76 28.32
C ARG A 33 36.66 -15.70 27.15
N ALA A 34 36.59 -17.00 27.40
CA ALA A 34 36.26 -18.00 26.38
C ALA A 34 34.85 -17.80 25.81
N LEU A 35 33.86 -17.49 26.66
CA LEU A 35 32.50 -17.18 26.24
C LEU A 35 32.45 -15.90 25.40
N ARG A 36 33.15 -14.83 25.80
CA ARG A 36 33.23 -13.59 25.01
C ARG A 36 33.89 -13.81 23.64
N LEU A 37 34.93 -14.65 23.58
CA LEU A 37 35.58 -15.02 22.32
C LEU A 37 34.66 -15.85 21.43
N ALA A 38 33.96 -16.82 22.00
CA ALA A 38 32.99 -17.65 21.27
C ALA A 38 31.81 -16.81 20.74
N VAL A 39 31.27 -15.91 21.56
CA VAL A 39 30.22 -14.97 21.14
C VAL A 39 30.76 -14.01 20.07
N GLY A 40 31.97 -13.47 20.23
CA GLY A 40 32.59 -12.61 19.24
C GLY A 40 32.80 -13.30 17.89
N LEU A 41 33.26 -14.55 17.90
CA LEU A 41 33.42 -15.38 16.69
C LEU A 41 32.07 -15.74 16.06
N MET A 42 31.04 -16.01 16.87
CA MET A 42 29.69 -16.29 16.37
C MET A 42 29.07 -15.04 15.72
N VAL A 43 29.18 -13.87 16.36
CA VAL A 43 28.72 -12.59 15.79
C VAL A 43 29.47 -12.27 14.49
N PHE A 44 30.80 -12.40 14.49
CA PHE A 44 31.62 -12.16 13.30
C PHE A 44 31.32 -13.17 12.18
N GLY A 45 31.12 -14.45 12.51
CA GLY A 45 30.71 -15.48 11.56
C GLY A 45 29.34 -15.19 10.94
N SER A 46 28.36 -14.76 11.76
CA SER A 46 27.04 -14.37 11.26
C SER A 46 27.09 -13.11 10.37
N MET A 47 27.90 -12.11 10.73
CA MET A 47 28.08 -10.91 9.91
C MET A 47 28.76 -11.21 8.57
N THR A 48 29.80 -12.06 8.57
CA THR A 48 30.50 -12.44 7.34
C THR A 48 29.66 -13.36 6.45
N ALA A 49 28.90 -14.29 7.03
CA ALA A 49 27.95 -15.12 6.28
C ALA A 49 26.81 -14.29 5.66
N GLY A 50 26.21 -13.36 6.42
CA GLY A 50 25.18 -12.45 5.91
C GLY A 50 25.71 -11.53 4.80
N SER A 51 26.90 -10.96 4.99
CA SER A 51 27.55 -10.13 3.97
C SER A 51 27.87 -10.94 2.71
N ALA A 52 28.40 -12.16 2.87
CA ALA A 52 28.71 -13.05 1.74
C ALA A 52 27.44 -13.50 1.01
N PHE A 53 26.33 -13.71 1.72
CA PHE A 53 25.04 -14.03 1.11
C PHE A 53 24.51 -12.87 0.25
N VAL A 54 24.48 -11.64 0.80
CA VAL A 54 24.09 -10.43 0.05
C VAL A 54 25.01 -10.18 -1.15
N TRP A 55 26.31 -10.39 -0.98
CA TRP A 55 27.26 -10.27 -2.09
C TRP A 55 27.01 -11.34 -3.15
N TRP A 56 26.70 -12.57 -2.76
CA TRP A 56 26.43 -13.68 -3.68
C TRP A 56 25.14 -13.47 -4.47
N THR A 57 24.10 -12.93 -3.86
CA THR A 57 22.84 -12.60 -4.56
C THR A 57 23.06 -11.52 -5.61
N GLU A 58 23.79 -10.46 -5.28
CA GLU A 58 24.11 -9.36 -6.21
C GLU A 58 25.05 -9.81 -7.34
N ILE A 59 26.11 -10.58 -7.03
CA ILE A 59 26.94 -11.21 -8.07
C ILE A 59 26.07 -12.09 -8.96
N GLY A 60 25.16 -12.87 -8.38
CA GLY A 60 24.25 -13.72 -9.11
C GLY A 60 23.38 -12.94 -10.10
N ARG A 61 22.86 -11.77 -9.71
CA ARG A 61 22.08 -10.88 -10.60
C ARG A 61 22.94 -10.35 -11.74
N VAL A 62 24.14 -9.85 -11.45
CA VAL A 62 25.09 -9.38 -12.46
C VAL A 62 25.47 -10.49 -13.45
N TRP A 63 25.75 -11.70 -12.95
CA TRP A 63 26.10 -12.86 -13.78
C TRP A 63 24.95 -13.32 -14.69
N ARG A 64 23.70 -13.12 -14.26
CA ARG A 64 22.50 -13.40 -15.06
C ARG A 64 22.15 -12.25 -16.01
N GLY A 65 22.89 -11.14 -15.98
CA GLY A 65 22.60 -9.93 -16.78
C GLY A 65 21.39 -9.13 -16.28
N GLU A 66 20.95 -9.38 -15.05
CA GLU A 66 19.76 -8.77 -14.44
C GLU A 66 20.04 -7.44 -13.78
N SER A 67 21.32 -7.15 -13.51
CA SER A 67 21.77 -5.88 -12.99
C SER A 67 23.14 -5.52 -13.55
N ARG A 68 23.40 -4.22 -13.64
CA ARG A 68 24.74 -3.69 -13.87
C ARG A 68 25.57 -3.86 -12.60
N VAL A 69 26.89 -3.66 -12.73
CA VAL A 69 27.84 -3.73 -11.60
C VAL A 69 27.51 -2.72 -10.48
N ASP A 70 26.80 -1.64 -10.82
CA ASP A 70 26.32 -0.63 -9.87
C ASP A 70 25.00 -1.00 -9.17
N GLY A 71 24.44 -2.19 -9.47
CA GLY A 71 23.17 -2.68 -8.93
C GLY A 71 21.93 -2.21 -9.69
N THR A 72 22.08 -1.37 -10.72
CA THR A 72 20.93 -0.93 -11.54
C THR A 72 20.32 -2.13 -12.26
N PRO A 73 19.01 -2.41 -12.10
CA PRO A 73 18.36 -3.49 -12.83
C PRO A 73 18.50 -3.32 -14.34
N LEU A 74 18.65 -4.43 -15.06
CA LEU A 74 18.82 -4.48 -16.50
C LEU A 74 18.01 -5.63 -17.07
N TYR A 75 17.20 -5.32 -18.08
CA TYR A 75 16.55 -6.31 -18.94
C TYR A 75 17.05 -6.12 -20.36
N GLU A 76 17.64 -7.17 -20.94
CA GLU A 76 18.03 -7.22 -22.34
C GLU A 76 17.07 -8.15 -23.10
N PRO A 77 16.23 -7.60 -24.00
CA PRO A 77 15.33 -8.42 -24.81
C PRO A 77 16.12 -9.44 -25.63
N GLY A 78 15.70 -10.71 -25.60
CA GLY A 78 16.37 -11.79 -26.32
C GLY A 78 16.13 -11.78 -27.83
N ALA A 79 15.10 -11.06 -28.30
CA ALA A 79 14.78 -10.91 -29.71
C ALA A 79 14.51 -9.43 -30.05
N GLU A 80 15.01 -8.98 -31.20
CA GLU A 80 14.62 -7.71 -31.79
C GLU A 80 13.27 -7.88 -32.49
N VAL A 81 12.24 -7.23 -31.96
CA VAL A 81 10.87 -7.30 -32.48
C VAL A 81 10.28 -5.89 -32.58
N PRO A 82 10.74 -5.08 -33.56
CA PRO A 82 10.19 -3.74 -33.75
C PRO A 82 8.68 -3.84 -34.01
N ASP A 83 7.91 -2.96 -33.35
CA ASP A 83 6.46 -2.81 -33.47
C ASP A 83 5.57 -3.96 -32.96
N ALA A 84 6.11 -5.08 -32.45
CA ALA A 84 5.29 -6.19 -31.94
C ALA A 84 4.32 -5.74 -30.84
N ALA A 85 4.82 -4.95 -29.89
CA ALA A 85 4.04 -4.36 -28.80
C ALA A 85 2.84 -3.52 -29.27
N ARG A 86 2.89 -2.92 -30.47
CA ARG A 86 1.79 -2.09 -31.00
C ARG A 86 0.61 -2.90 -31.48
N THR A 87 0.80 -4.19 -31.74
CA THR A 87 -0.27 -5.09 -32.23
C THR A 87 -1.04 -5.79 -31.11
N ILE A 88 -0.58 -5.66 -29.87
CA ILE A 88 -1.16 -6.31 -28.70
C ILE A 88 -2.33 -5.46 -28.18
N ASP A 89 -3.46 -6.12 -27.90
CA ASP A 89 -4.59 -5.51 -27.19
C ASP A 89 -4.27 -5.43 -25.69
N TRP A 90 -3.57 -4.37 -25.30
CA TRP A 90 -3.11 -4.17 -23.93
C TRP A 90 -4.23 -4.04 -22.91
N ARG A 91 -5.35 -3.42 -23.31
CA ARG A 91 -6.54 -3.36 -22.46
C ARG A 91 -7.03 -4.76 -22.15
N ARG A 92 -7.14 -5.64 -23.15
CA ARG A 92 -7.53 -7.04 -22.90
C ARG A 92 -6.50 -7.79 -22.06
N VAL A 93 -5.20 -7.58 -22.28
CA VAL A 93 -4.13 -8.23 -21.50
C VAL A 93 -4.24 -7.86 -20.01
N HIS A 94 -4.24 -6.56 -19.70
CA HIS A 94 -4.18 -6.06 -18.33
C HIS A 94 -5.53 -6.08 -17.60
N ALA A 95 -6.62 -5.67 -18.26
CA ALA A 95 -7.93 -5.60 -17.61
C ALA A 95 -8.63 -6.97 -17.48
N THR A 96 -8.25 -7.96 -18.32
CA THR A 96 -8.97 -9.25 -18.40
C THR A 96 -8.07 -10.47 -18.24
N LEU A 97 -7.04 -10.61 -19.07
CA LEU A 97 -6.31 -11.89 -19.17
C LEU A 97 -5.39 -12.15 -17.98
N ILE A 98 -4.63 -11.15 -17.54
CA ILE A 98 -3.78 -11.26 -16.33
C ILE A 98 -4.65 -11.55 -15.09
N PRO A 99 -5.70 -10.76 -14.77
CA PRO A 99 -6.57 -11.04 -13.63
C PRO A 99 -7.21 -12.42 -13.69
N ARG A 100 -7.72 -12.83 -14.86
CA ARG A 100 -8.37 -14.13 -15.04
C ARG A 100 -7.41 -15.29 -14.81
N TRP A 101 -6.17 -15.18 -15.30
CA TRP A 101 -5.12 -16.18 -15.05
C TRP A 101 -4.85 -16.31 -13.55
N LEU A 102 -4.66 -15.20 -12.83
CA LEU A 102 -4.36 -15.23 -11.40
C LEU A 102 -5.51 -15.75 -10.54
N ILE A 103 -6.74 -15.36 -10.85
CA ILE A 103 -7.93 -15.89 -10.16
C ILE A 103 -8.04 -17.40 -10.37
N ALA A 104 -7.90 -17.88 -11.61
CA ALA A 104 -7.97 -19.31 -11.92
C ALA A 104 -6.83 -20.10 -11.24
N ARG A 105 -5.64 -19.50 -11.17
CA ARG A 105 -4.47 -20.05 -10.47
C ARG A 105 -4.69 -20.16 -8.96
N GLY A 106 -5.18 -19.09 -8.32
CA GLY A 106 -5.46 -19.05 -6.89
C GLY A 106 -6.53 -20.04 -6.45
N GLN A 107 -7.50 -20.34 -7.31
CA GLN A 107 -8.51 -21.38 -7.08
C GLN A 107 -7.88 -22.79 -7.11
N ALA A 108 -7.07 -23.07 -8.13
CA ALA A 108 -6.44 -24.39 -8.31
C ALA A 108 -5.50 -24.82 -7.18
N HIS A 109 -4.97 -23.89 -6.38
CA HIS A 109 -4.13 -24.20 -5.20
C HIS A 109 -4.94 -24.38 -3.90
N GLY A 110 -6.22 -23.99 -3.88
CA GLY A 110 -7.08 -24.03 -2.69
C GLY A 110 -7.83 -25.35 -2.46
N THR A 111 -7.89 -26.24 -3.47
CA THR A 111 -8.71 -27.45 -3.39
C THR A 111 -7.86 -28.72 -3.38
N THR A 112 -7.44 -29.16 -2.20
CA THR A 112 -7.20 -30.59 -1.92
C THR A 112 -8.54 -31.26 -1.62
N SER A 113 -9.52 -31.17 -2.54
CA SER A 113 -10.76 -31.92 -2.38
C SER A 113 -10.49 -33.41 -2.62
N ALA A 114 -10.94 -34.26 -1.70
CA ALA A 114 -10.78 -35.72 -1.72
C ALA A 114 -11.43 -36.44 -2.93
N HIS A 115 -11.92 -35.71 -3.94
CA HIS A 115 -12.56 -36.23 -5.14
C HIS A 115 -11.85 -35.64 -6.36
N GLY A 116 -10.94 -36.40 -6.97
CA GLY A 116 -9.96 -35.94 -7.98
C GLY A 116 -10.51 -35.33 -9.28
N ILE A 117 -11.82 -35.20 -9.45
CA ILE A 117 -12.46 -34.61 -10.63
C ILE A 117 -12.49 -33.07 -10.53
N ALA A 118 -12.81 -32.51 -9.35
CA ALA A 118 -12.89 -31.04 -9.18
C ALA A 118 -11.52 -30.35 -9.34
N GLY A 119 -10.45 -30.98 -8.84
CA GLY A 119 -9.08 -30.48 -9.03
C GLY A 119 -8.61 -30.51 -10.49
N PHE A 120 -9.11 -31.46 -11.30
CA PHE A 120 -8.79 -31.53 -12.73
C PHE A 120 -9.42 -30.36 -13.50
N ASP A 121 -10.70 -30.05 -13.26
CA ASP A 121 -11.39 -28.94 -13.90
C ASP A 121 -10.76 -27.58 -13.55
N GLU A 122 -10.29 -27.41 -12.32
CA GLU A 122 -9.58 -26.21 -11.86
C GLU A 122 -8.21 -26.05 -12.50
N ALA A 123 -7.40 -27.12 -12.53
CA ALA A 123 -6.12 -27.11 -13.24
C ALA A 123 -6.30 -26.81 -14.73
N ALA A 124 -7.32 -27.40 -15.37
CA ALA A 124 -7.65 -27.13 -16.76
C ALA A 124 -8.11 -25.67 -16.99
N ARG A 125 -8.87 -25.07 -16.06
CA ARG A 125 -9.25 -23.65 -16.12
C ARG A 125 -8.04 -22.73 -16.02
N SER A 126 -7.14 -22.99 -15.07
CA SER A 126 -5.89 -22.23 -14.91
C SER A 126 -5.02 -22.32 -16.17
N HIS A 127 -4.81 -23.54 -16.70
CA HIS A 127 -4.03 -23.75 -17.91
C HIS A 127 -4.64 -23.04 -19.14
N ARG A 128 -5.97 -23.09 -19.31
CA ARG A 128 -6.66 -22.35 -20.39
C ARG A 128 -6.48 -20.84 -20.24
N ALA A 129 -6.65 -20.29 -19.04
CA ALA A 129 -6.49 -18.86 -18.79
C ALA A 129 -5.05 -18.39 -19.09
N PHE A 130 -4.05 -19.16 -18.66
CA PHE A 130 -2.65 -18.89 -18.99
C PHE A 130 -2.37 -18.99 -20.50
N THR A 131 -2.91 -20.01 -21.17
CA THR A 131 -2.76 -20.18 -22.63
C THR A 131 -3.36 -19.00 -23.40
N GLU A 132 -4.51 -18.49 -22.97
CA GLU A 132 -5.13 -17.28 -23.55
C GLU A 132 -4.25 -16.03 -23.35
N LEU A 133 -3.68 -15.83 -22.14
CA LEU A 133 -2.74 -14.74 -21.87
C LEU A 133 -1.49 -14.84 -22.75
N ARG A 134 -0.85 -16.00 -22.75
CA ARG A 134 0.34 -16.28 -23.55
C ARG A 134 0.09 -16.07 -25.05
N PHE A 135 -1.07 -16.47 -25.54
CA PHE A 135 -1.46 -16.26 -26.93
C PHE A 135 -1.68 -14.77 -27.26
N ALA A 136 -2.22 -13.99 -26.33
CA ALA A 136 -2.47 -12.56 -26.55
C ALA A 136 -1.17 -11.76 -26.72
N VAL A 137 -0.09 -12.18 -26.05
CA VAL A 137 1.24 -11.54 -26.17
C VAL A 137 2.16 -12.23 -27.19
N ARG A 138 1.68 -13.26 -27.92
CA ARG A 138 2.50 -14.11 -28.80
C ARG A 138 3.23 -13.39 -29.93
N ALA A 139 2.75 -12.20 -30.31
CA ALA A 139 3.39 -11.38 -31.33
C ALA A 139 4.80 -10.93 -30.88
N ASP A 140 5.04 -10.95 -29.56
CA ASP A 140 6.28 -10.52 -28.94
C ASP A 140 6.91 -11.66 -28.12
N PRO A 141 7.96 -12.32 -28.65
CA PRO A 141 8.64 -13.41 -27.94
C PRO A 141 9.27 -13.00 -26.60
N ASN A 142 9.62 -11.73 -26.40
CA ASN A 142 10.19 -11.26 -25.14
C ASN A 142 9.14 -11.29 -24.03
N LEU A 143 7.94 -10.77 -24.32
CA LEU A 143 6.80 -10.82 -23.40
C LEU A 143 6.34 -12.24 -23.13
N VAL A 144 6.32 -13.12 -24.15
CA VAL A 144 6.03 -14.55 -23.98
C VAL A 144 7.01 -15.19 -22.99
N SER A 145 8.31 -14.90 -23.14
CA SER A 145 9.32 -15.43 -22.22
C SER A 145 9.11 -14.96 -20.79
N LEU A 146 8.78 -13.68 -20.58
CA LEU A 146 8.50 -13.12 -19.26
C LEU A 146 7.29 -13.80 -18.61
N VAL A 147 6.17 -13.96 -19.32
CA VAL A 147 4.97 -14.61 -18.75
C VAL A 147 5.13 -16.11 -18.56
N ASP A 148 5.85 -16.80 -19.44
CA ASP A 148 6.18 -18.23 -19.31
C ASP A 148 7.01 -18.47 -18.06
N GLU A 149 8.00 -17.61 -17.79
CA GLU A 149 8.77 -17.71 -16.56
C GLU A 149 7.94 -17.32 -15.33
N LEU A 150 7.16 -16.24 -15.39
CA LEU A 150 6.34 -15.81 -14.27
C LEU A 150 5.36 -16.91 -13.82
N GLU A 151 4.72 -17.62 -14.76
CA GLU A 151 3.83 -18.76 -14.45
C GLU A 151 4.56 -19.92 -13.77
N LEU A 152 5.80 -20.17 -14.14
CA LEU A 152 6.64 -21.18 -13.48
C LEU A 152 6.96 -20.77 -12.04
N ARG A 153 7.41 -19.52 -11.84
CA ARG A 153 7.90 -18.99 -10.55
C ARG A 153 6.78 -18.73 -9.56
N ALA A 154 5.61 -18.30 -10.03
CA ALA A 154 4.46 -18.06 -9.17
C ALA A 154 3.97 -19.32 -8.40
N ARG A 155 4.46 -20.52 -8.75
CA ARG A 155 4.16 -21.81 -8.04
C ARG A 155 4.74 -21.85 -6.64
N ASP A 156 5.85 -21.15 -6.43
CA ASP A 156 6.47 -21.00 -5.13
C ASP A 156 6.79 -19.53 -4.87
N ALA A 157 5.75 -18.70 -4.98
CA ALA A 157 5.90 -17.25 -5.00
C ALA A 157 6.59 -16.68 -3.75
N ARG A 158 6.55 -17.41 -2.62
CA ARG A 158 7.28 -17.03 -1.40
C ARG A 158 8.79 -17.17 -1.57
N ASN A 159 9.25 -18.30 -2.10
CA ASN A 159 10.69 -18.55 -2.26
C ASN A 159 11.26 -17.91 -3.53
N GLU A 160 10.41 -17.65 -4.51
CA GLU A 160 10.75 -17.01 -5.78
C GLU A 160 10.41 -15.50 -5.80
N ALA A 161 10.17 -14.88 -4.64
CA ALA A 161 9.70 -13.51 -4.54
C ALA A 161 10.62 -12.51 -5.27
N GLU A 162 11.94 -12.59 -5.07
CA GLU A 162 12.91 -11.73 -5.76
C GLU A 162 12.90 -11.93 -7.29
N ARG A 163 12.71 -13.19 -7.74
CA ARG A 163 12.66 -13.49 -9.17
C ARG A 163 11.39 -12.94 -9.79
N ILE A 164 10.26 -13.09 -9.11
CA ILE A 164 8.98 -12.54 -9.53
C ILE A 164 9.06 -11.01 -9.60
N ASP A 165 9.65 -10.36 -8.59
CA ASP A 165 9.85 -8.92 -8.56
C ASP A 165 10.66 -8.43 -9.77
N TYR A 166 11.79 -9.09 -10.07
CA TYR A 166 12.56 -8.83 -11.29
C TYR A 166 11.74 -9.01 -12.57
N LEU A 167 10.92 -10.06 -12.69
CA LEU A 167 10.12 -10.32 -13.89
C LEU A 167 9.04 -9.24 -14.10
N LEU A 168 8.46 -8.74 -13.01
CA LEU A 168 7.49 -7.65 -13.04
C LEU A 168 8.16 -6.31 -13.38
N TRP A 169 9.32 -6.03 -12.80
CA TRP A 169 10.14 -4.90 -13.18
C TRP A 169 10.50 -4.96 -14.67
N ALA A 170 11.00 -6.11 -15.16
CA ALA A 170 11.38 -6.30 -16.56
C ALA A 170 10.19 -6.16 -17.52
N TRP A 171 9.01 -6.64 -17.11
CA TRP A 171 7.76 -6.39 -17.84
C TRP A 171 7.48 -4.89 -17.94
N ASN A 172 7.48 -4.17 -16.83
CA ASN A 172 7.18 -2.73 -16.81
C ASN A 172 8.24 -1.91 -17.58
N ASP A 173 9.53 -2.20 -17.39
CA ASP A 173 10.62 -1.57 -18.13
C ASP A 173 10.51 -1.84 -19.64
N TYR A 174 10.12 -3.06 -20.04
CA TYR A 174 9.87 -3.36 -21.45
C TYR A 174 8.72 -2.52 -22.03
N LEU A 175 7.61 -2.39 -21.29
CA LEU A 175 6.49 -1.54 -21.71
C LEU A 175 6.89 -0.07 -21.79
N ASP A 176 7.66 0.41 -20.82
CA ASP A 176 8.19 1.78 -20.77
C ASP A 176 9.06 2.10 -21.98
N ARG A 177 10.00 1.21 -22.35
CA ARG A 177 10.86 1.39 -23.53
C ARG A 177 10.11 1.42 -24.85
N HIS A 178 8.87 0.93 -24.88
CA HIS A 178 8.00 0.89 -26.05
C HIS A 178 6.83 1.88 -25.98
N ASP A 179 6.84 2.81 -25.01
CA ASP A 179 5.79 3.81 -24.79
C ASP A 179 4.39 3.18 -24.64
N VAL A 180 4.30 1.99 -24.02
CA VAL A 180 3.04 1.31 -23.74
C VAL A 180 2.53 1.78 -22.37
N PRO A 181 1.35 2.44 -22.29
CA PRO A 181 0.89 3.12 -21.06
C PRO A 181 0.20 2.13 -20.09
N TRP A 182 0.88 1.05 -19.75
CA TRP A 182 0.36 0.00 -18.88
C TRP A 182 1.42 -0.43 -17.87
N ARG A 183 0.95 -0.80 -16.68
CA ARG A 183 1.81 -1.20 -15.57
C ARG A 183 1.21 -2.37 -14.81
N LEU A 184 2.08 -3.23 -14.30
CA LEU A 184 1.73 -4.35 -13.45
C LEU A 184 2.47 -4.23 -12.11
N GLU A 185 1.71 -4.18 -11.02
CA GLU A 185 2.22 -4.31 -9.66
C GLU A 185 1.87 -5.68 -9.12
N ALA A 186 2.61 -6.17 -8.13
CA ALA A 186 2.22 -7.37 -7.41
C ALA A 186 2.64 -7.34 -5.94
N ASN A 187 1.87 -8.04 -5.12
CA ASN A 187 2.17 -8.27 -3.72
C ASN A 187 2.03 -9.77 -3.40
N LEU A 188 2.67 -10.19 -2.30
CA LEU A 188 2.41 -11.47 -1.66
C LEU A 188 1.42 -11.25 -0.52
N HIS A 189 0.23 -11.84 -0.64
CA HIS A 189 -0.77 -11.81 0.42
C HIS A 189 -0.68 -13.09 1.25
N LEU A 190 -0.51 -12.96 2.56
CA LEU A 190 -0.65 -14.10 3.46
C LEU A 190 -2.13 -14.37 3.72
N ARG A 191 -2.59 -15.55 3.30
CA ARG A 191 -3.94 -16.02 3.59
C ARG A 191 -4.06 -16.42 5.07
N ARG A 192 -5.30 -16.53 5.56
CA ARG A 192 -5.59 -16.94 6.95
C ARG A 192 -5.04 -18.32 7.32
N ASP A 193 -4.85 -19.20 6.35
CA ASP A 193 -4.25 -20.52 6.53
C ASP A 193 -2.70 -20.49 6.51
N GLY A 194 -2.09 -19.30 6.42
CA GLY A 194 -0.64 -19.10 6.38
C GLY A 194 -0.02 -19.29 4.99
N THR A 195 -0.81 -19.60 3.95
CA THR A 195 -0.30 -19.73 2.59
C THR A 195 -0.10 -18.36 1.94
N ALA A 196 1.00 -18.19 1.20
CA ALA A 196 1.25 -16.98 0.42
C ALA A 196 0.53 -17.07 -0.92
N ALA A 197 -0.30 -16.08 -1.23
CA ALA A 197 -0.95 -15.90 -2.51
C ALA A 197 -0.26 -14.76 -3.27
N PHE A 198 0.21 -15.07 -4.47
CA PHE A 198 0.65 -14.06 -5.43
C PHE A 198 -0.57 -13.36 -6.02
N VAL A 199 -0.65 -12.04 -5.85
CA VAL A 199 -1.71 -11.21 -6.42
C VAL A 199 -1.08 -10.07 -7.20
N THR A 200 -1.68 -9.72 -8.34
CA THR A 200 -1.25 -8.57 -9.13
C THR A 200 -2.32 -7.51 -9.18
N ARG A 201 -1.91 -6.28 -9.43
CA ARG A 201 -2.77 -5.15 -9.77
C ARG A 201 -2.30 -4.56 -11.09
N SER A 202 -3.19 -4.45 -12.06
CA SER A 202 -2.93 -3.89 -13.37
C SER A 202 -3.45 -2.46 -13.46
N TYR A 203 -2.62 -1.57 -13.99
CA TYR A 203 -2.92 -0.16 -14.13
C TYR A 203 -2.74 0.33 -15.56
N GLU A 204 -3.58 1.28 -15.95
CA GLU A 204 -3.37 2.14 -17.09
C GLU A 204 -2.66 3.42 -16.63
N VAL A 205 -1.60 3.81 -17.32
CA VAL A 205 -0.84 5.03 -17.05
C VAL A 205 -1.51 6.19 -17.78
N LEU A 206 -2.20 7.06 -17.05
CA LEU A 206 -2.91 8.21 -17.62
C LEU A 206 -2.02 9.45 -17.75
N GLY A 207 -0.96 9.52 -16.95
CA GLY A 207 0.05 10.56 -17.03
C GLY A 207 1.42 10.02 -16.62
N ASP A 208 2.45 10.39 -17.37
CA ASP A 208 3.85 10.12 -17.07
C ASP A 208 4.61 11.45 -17.17
N LEU A 209 4.90 12.02 -16.00
CA LEU A 209 5.39 13.38 -15.84
C LEU A 209 6.79 13.35 -15.24
N ARG A 210 7.54 14.43 -15.46
CA ARG A 210 8.82 14.69 -14.78
C ARG A 210 8.82 16.10 -14.23
N ASP A 211 9.35 16.26 -13.02
CA ASP A 211 9.57 17.59 -12.47
C ASP A 211 10.88 18.20 -12.98
N ASP A 212 11.21 19.41 -12.50
CA ASP A 212 12.40 20.17 -12.93
C ASP A 212 13.72 19.44 -12.63
N ALA A 213 13.73 18.55 -11.61
CA ALA A 213 14.89 17.73 -11.26
C ALA A 213 14.92 16.41 -12.04
N GLY A 214 13.96 16.18 -12.96
CA GLY A 214 13.83 14.97 -13.75
C GLY A 214 13.24 13.77 -12.99
N ARG A 215 12.74 13.97 -11.77
CA ARG A 215 12.09 12.92 -10.97
C ARG A 215 10.77 12.57 -11.62
N ARG A 216 10.54 11.27 -11.83
CA ARG A 216 9.37 10.76 -12.54
C ARG A 216 8.17 10.63 -11.60
N LEU A 217 6.99 10.98 -12.11
CA LEU A 217 5.69 10.87 -11.46
C LEU A 217 4.69 10.24 -12.43
N ARG A 218 3.99 9.20 -11.99
CA ARG A 218 2.98 8.50 -12.79
C ARG A 218 1.62 8.55 -12.12
N LEU A 219 0.62 8.84 -12.95
CA LEU A 219 -0.78 8.91 -12.54
C LEU A 219 -1.49 7.67 -13.07
N LEU A 220 -1.88 6.79 -12.17
CA LEU A 220 -2.32 5.43 -12.48
C LEU A 220 -3.82 5.28 -12.24
N ARG A 221 -4.52 4.66 -13.20
CA ARG A 221 -5.89 4.17 -13.04
C ARG A 221 -5.88 2.65 -12.96
N ARG A 222 -6.55 2.07 -11.98
CA ARG A 222 -6.74 0.63 -11.87
C ARG A 222 -7.55 0.13 -13.06
N ALA A 223 -7.05 -0.90 -13.73
CA ALA A 223 -7.69 -1.47 -14.91
C ALA A 223 -8.27 -2.86 -14.68
N ASP A 224 -7.82 -3.58 -13.65
CA ASP A 224 -8.42 -4.86 -13.29
C ASP A 224 -9.66 -4.70 -12.41
N LEU A 225 -10.53 -5.72 -12.47
CA LEU A 225 -11.75 -5.82 -11.67
C LEU A 225 -11.55 -6.75 -10.46
N THR A 226 -10.32 -6.89 -9.97
CA THR A 226 -10.07 -7.72 -8.79
C THR A 226 -10.51 -6.97 -7.53
N ASN A 227 -10.85 -7.72 -6.49
CA ASN A 227 -11.26 -7.17 -5.18
C ASN A 227 -10.06 -6.96 -4.24
N VAL A 228 -8.86 -6.79 -4.78
CA VAL A 228 -7.64 -6.61 -3.99
C VAL A 228 -7.51 -5.12 -3.65
N ASP A 229 -7.77 -4.72 -2.41
CA ASP A 229 -7.69 -3.30 -2.05
C ASP A 229 -6.26 -2.76 -2.11
N GLU A 230 -6.10 -1.55 -2.63
CA GLU A 230 -4.89 -0.76 -2.45
C GLU A 230 -4.85 -0.22 -1.02
N GLY A 231 -3.90 -0.71 -0.21
CA GLY A 231 -3.67 -0.20 1.14
C GLY A 231 -2.99 1.18 1.19
N PHE A 232 -2.92 1.89 0.07
CA PHE A 232 -2.17 3.15 -0.08
C PHE A 232 -2.76 4.01 -1.20
N LEU A 233 -2.59 5.33 -1.09
CA LEU A 233 -3.01 6.30 -2.13
C LEU A 233 -1.96 6.45 -3.24
N GLY A 234 -0.72 6.10 -2.95
CA GLY A 234 0.44 6.13 -3.82
C GLY A 234 1.58 5.32 -3.20
N HIS A 235 2.60 5.01 -3.99
CA HIS A 235 3.84 4.40 -3.49
C HIS A 235 5.00 4.62 -4.46
N THR A 236 6.21 4.33 -4.00
CA THR A 236 7.44 4.42 -4.79
C THR A 236 8.16 3.07 -4.75
N PRO A 237 8.10 2.24 -5.83
CA PRO A 237 8.70 0.91 -5.85
C PRO A 237 10.23 0.92 -6.01
N GLY A 238 10.79 2.03 -6.49
CA GLY A 238 12.24 2.20 -6.67
C GLY A 238 12.59 3.56 -7.29
N ARG A 239 13.88 3.94 -7.23
CA ARG A 239 14.35 5.27 -7.66
C ARG A 239 14.07 5.57 -9.13
N ASP A 240 14.24 4.58 -10.01
CA ASP A 240 14.14 4.76 -11.47
C ASP A 240 12.70 4.62 -12.00
N GLU A 241 11.84 3.94 -11.25
CA GLU A 241 10.43 3.76 -11.62
C GLU A 241 9.57 4.98 -11.29
N GLY A 242 10.03 5.79 -10.34
CA GLY A 242 9.41 7.06 -9.95
C GLY A 242 8.25 6.91 -8.97
N ALA A 243 7.63 8.06 -8.68
CA ALA A 243 6.49 8.18 -7.80
C ALA A 243 5.22 7.67 -8.52
N LEU A 244 4.42 6.84 -7.87
CA LEU A 244 3.16 6.34 -8.40
C LEU A 244 1.99 6.88 -7.58
N VAL A 245 0.98 7.43 -8.25
CA VAL A 245 -0.25 7.93 -7.63
C VAL A 245 -1.43 7.11 -8.13
N ILE A 246 -2.16 6.48 -7.21
CA ILE A 246 -3.30 5.62 -7.53
C ILE A 246 -4.57 6.46 -7.53
N LEU A 247 -5.01 6.88 -8.71
CA LEU A 247 -6.06 7.87 -8.89
C LEU A 247 -7.44 7.40 -8.40
N ASP A 248 -7.74 6.11 -8.49
CA ASP A 248 -9.00 5.56 -7.98
C ASP A 248 -9.10 5.69 -6.46
N GLU A 249 -7.98 5.52 -5.75
CA GLU A 249 -7.91 5.69 -4.30
C GLU A 249 -7.97 7.16 -3.90
N THR A 250 -7.25 8.03 -4.61
CA THR A 250 -7.33 9.48 -4.34
C THR A 250 -8.73 10.02 -4.63
N LEU A 251 -9.39 9.54 -5.69
CA LEU A 251 -10.78 9.88 -6.01
C LEU A 251 -11.74 9.39 -4.94
N ARG A 252 -11.59 8.14 -4.47
CA ARG A 252 -12.40 7.59 -3.39
C ARG A 252 -12.25 8.40 -2.11
N PHE A 253 -11.01 8.78 -1.76
CA PHE A 253 -10.73 9.64 -0.62
C PHE A 253 -11.40 11.00 -0.78
N ALA A 254 -11.23 11.63 -1.94
CA ALA A 254 -11.82 12.92 -2.27
C ALA A 254 -13.35 12.91 -2.14
N VAL A 255 -13.99 11.89 -2.70
CA VAL A 255 -15.45 11.73 -2.70
C VAL A 255 -16.00 11.52 -1.29
N ARG A 256 -15.29 10.78 -0.43
CA ARG A 256 -15.77 10.45 0.92
C ARG A 256 -15.45 11.50 1.97
N HIS A 257 -14.26 12.10 1.90
CA HIS A 257 -13.73 12.94 2.98
C HIS A 257 -13.65 14.41 2.61
N VAL A 258 -13.47 14.75 1.33
CA VAL A 258 -13.25 16.15 0.91
C VAL A 258 -14.51 16.80 0.38
N TRP A 259 -15.27 16.09 -0.45
CA TRP A 259 -16.48 16.63 -1.08
C TRP A 259 -17.52 17.13 -0.06
N PRO A 260 -17.86 16.41 1.03
CA PRO A 260 -18.78 16.93 2.04
C PRO A 260 -18.34 18.28 2.64
N MET A 261 -17.02 18.49 2.80
CA MET A 261 -16.46 19.72 3.36
C MET A 261 -16.66 20.95 2.48
N LEU A 262 -17.02 20.79 1.20
CA LEU A 262 -17.16 21.92 0.28
C LEU A 262 -18.43 22.74 0.55
N ASN A 263 -19.37 22.21 1.35
CA ASN A 263 -20.54 22.93 1.78
C ASN A 263 -20.41 23.38 3.25
N PRO A 264 -20.23 24.70 3.52
CA PRO A 264 -20.09 25.20 4.89
C PRO A 264 -21.34 24.98 5.75
N GLY A 265 -22.51 24.77 5.15
CA GLY A 265 -23.74 24.42 5.88
C GLY A 265 -23.71 23.01 6.48
N LEU A 266 -22.69 22.20 6.16
CA LEU A 266 -22.50 20.85 6.68
C LEU A 266 -21.48 20.78 7.82
N ASP A 267 -20.80 21.87 8.18
CA ASP A 267 -19.66 21.84 9.11
C ASP A 267 -19.99 21.16 10.46
N ASP A 268 -21.19 21.39 11.00
CA ASP A 268 -21.66 20.78 12.25
C ASP A 268 -21.93 19.27 12.16
N TYR A 269 -22.11 18.74 10.94
CA TYR A 269 -22.40 17.33 10.65
C TYR A 269 -21.15 16.55 10.24
N LEU A 270 -20.06 17.24 9.89
CA LEU A 270 -18.80 16.59 9.55
C LEU A 270 -18.19 15.89 10.78
N PRO A 271 -17.50 14.75 10.59
CA PRO A 271 -16.58 14.20 11.56
C PRO A 271 -15.57 15.25 12.07
N THR A 272 -15.11 15.08 13.29
CA THR A 272 -14.31 16.09 14.00
C THR A 272 -13.06 16.48 13.23
N GLU A 273 -12.33 15.49 12.71
CA GLU A 273 -11.11 15.65 11.94
C GLU A 273 -11.35 16.39 10.61
N GLN A 274 -12.49 16.13 9.95
CA GLN A 274 -12.87 16.84 8.71
C GLN A 274 -13.27 18.28 9.00
N ARG A 275 -14.03 18.52 10.08
CA ARG A 275 -14.43 19.85 10.51
C ARG A 275 -13.23 20.75 10.79
N ALA A 276 -12.18 20.20 11.40
CA ALA A 276 -10.97 20.93 11.74
C ALA A 276 -10.23 21.51 10.52
N VAL A 277 -10.39 20.90 9.34
CA VAL A 277 -9.70 21.32 8.10
C VAL A 277 -10.62 21.90 7.04
N ALA A 278 -11.94 21.80 7.19
CA ALA A 278 -12.91 22.17 6.17
C ALA A 278 -12.75 23.62 5.67
N GLY A 279 -12.57 24.57 6.59
CA GLY A 279 -12.31 25.98 6.26
C GLY A 279 -11.04 26.18 5.41
N PRO A 280 -9.86 25.79 5.92
CA PRO A 280 -8.60 25.84 5.17
C PRO A 280 -8.65 25.13 3.82
N VAL A 281 -9.25 23.94 3.73
CA VAL A 281 -9.40 23.19 2.48
C VAL A 281 -10.22 23.98 1.46
N ARG A 282 -11.37 24.54 1.86
CA ARG A 282 -12.18 25.39 0.97
C ARG A 282 -11.44 26.63 0.47
N ALA A 283 -10.60 27.23 1.32
CA ALA A 283 -9.83 28.43 0.97
C ALA A 283 -8.70 28.14 -0.03
N ARG A 284 -8.10 26.94 0.03
CA ARG A 284 -6.95 26.53 -0.78
C ARG A 284 -7.32 25.71 -2.02
N LEU A 285 -8.54 25.18 -2.07
CA LEU A 285 -9.03 24.43 -3.22
C LEU A 285 -9.03 25.30 -4.49
N ARG A 286 -8.15 24.95 -5.43
CA ARG A 286 -8.02 25.59 -6.74
C ARG A 286 -8.66 24.71 -7.79
N MET A 287 -9.86 25.10 -8.23
CA MET A 287 -10.59 24.44 -9.31
C MET A 287 -11.54 25.43 -10.00
N ALA A 288 -12.11 25.03 -11.14
CA ALA A 288 -13.12 25.81 -11.84
C ALA A 288 -14.29 26.19 -10.93
N THR A 289 -14.79 27.42 -11.06
CA THR A 289 -15.86 27.94 -10.17
C THR A 289 -17.15 27.12 -10.31
N GLU A 290 -17.47 26.68 -11.53
CA GLU A 290 -18.65 25.86 -11.82
C GLU A 290 -18.56 24.47 -11.17
N ASP A 291 -17.41 23.80 -11.28
CA ASP A 291 -17.17 22.51 -10.64
C ASP A 291 -17.30 22.60 -9.12
N ARG A 292 -16.69 23.64 -8.52
CA ARG A 292 -16.79 23.89 -7.08
C ARG A 292 -18.22 24.16 -6.64
N ALA A 293 -18.98 24.95 -7.40
CA ALA A 293 -20.38 25.24 -7.09
C ALA A 293 -21.22 23.96 -7.14
N ARG A 294 -21.03 23.14 -8.18
CA ARG A 294 -21.71 21.86 -8.34
C ARG A 294 -21.43 20.91 -7.17
N LEU A 295 -20.15 20.71 -6.82
CA LEU A 295 -19.78 19.87 -5.69
C LEU A 295 -20.37 20.39 -4.37
N ARG A 296 -20.36 21.71 -4.16
CA ARG A 296 -20.95 22.33 -2.96
C ARG A 296 -22.45 22.07 -2.86
N GLU A 297 -23.18 22.19 -3.97
CA GLU A 297 -24.63 21.96 -4.01
C GLU A 297 -24.98 20.50 -3.70
N THR A 298 -24.22 19.56 -4.26
CA THR A 298 -24.46 18.11 -4.11
C THR A 298 -23.77 17.49 -2.89
N ALA A 299 -22.97 18.25 -2.13
CA ALA A 299 -22.26 17.75 -0.95
C ALA A 299 -23.21 17.14 0.11
N VAL A 300 -24.45 17.66 0.21
CA VAL A 300 -25.47 17.14 1.13
C VAL A 300 -25.87 15.71 0.76
N ASP A 301 -25.99 15.43 -0.53
CA ASP A 301 -26.33 14.10 -1.04
C ASP A 301 -25.19 13.13 -0.83
N GLN A 302 -23.95 13.58 -1.07
CA GLN A 302 -22.77 12.76 -0.83
C GLN A 302 -22.59 12.44 0.67
N LEU A 303 -22.75 13.42 1.56
CA LEU A 303 -22.72 13.19 3.00
C LEU A 303 -23.81 12.20 3.43
N ALA A 304 -25.01 12.32 2.85
CA ALA A 304 -26.10 11.39 3.14
C ALA A 304 -25.75 9.94 2.76
N LEU A 305 -25.07 9.71 1.64
CA LEU A 305 -24.59 8.37 1.26
C LEU A 305 -23.59 7.81 2.28
N VAL A 306 -22.62 8.62 2.70
CA VAL A 306 -21.58 8.24 3.68
C VAL A 306 -22.19 7.94 5.05
N GLU A 307 -23.01 8.84 5.58
CA GLU A 307 -23.64 8.68 6.90
C GLU A 307 -24.54 7.44 6.96
N VAL A 308 -25.37 7.22 5.93
CA VAL A 308 -26.27 6.07 5.90
C VAL A 308 -25.48 4.76 5.79
N ALA A 309 -24.40 4.72 4.99
CA ALA A 309 -23.54 3.55 4.91
C ALA A 309 -22.90 3.23 6.26
N ASN A 310 -22.35 4.23 6.95
CA ASN A 310 -21.76 4.07 8.28
C ASN A 310 -22.81 3.60 9.30
N SER A 311 -24.02 4.15 9.27
CA SER A 311 -25.12 3.73 10.16
C SER A 311 -25.52 2.27 9.93
N ILE A 312 -25.63 1.83 8.66
CA ILE A 312 -25.87 0.43 8.31
C ILE A 312 -24.72 -0.46 8.80
N HIS A 313 -23.47 -0.02 8.61
CA HIS A 313 -22.29 -0.82 8.98
C HIS A 313 -22.14 -0.98 10.50
N ALA A 314 -22.46 0.06 11.29
CA ALA A 314 -22.43 0.02 12.75
C ALA A 314 -23.35 -1.08 13.33
N ARG A 315 -24.42 -1.48 12.63
CA ARG A 315 -25.31 -2.56 13.06
C ARG A 315 -24.69 -3.96 13.05
N ALA A 316 -23.43 -4.11 12.64
CA ALA A 316 -22.70 -5.35 12.92
C ALA A 316 -22.65 -5.67 14.42
N GLU A 317 -22.70 -4.66 15.28
CA GLU A 317 -22.77 -4.82 16.74
C GLU A 317 -24.01 -5.61 17.18
N CYS A 318 -25.16 -5.44 16.52
CA CYS A 318 -26.37 -6.22 16.79
C CYS A 318 -26.50 -7.49 15.92
N GLY A 319 -25.47 -7.82 15.13
CA GLY A 319 -25.41 -9.04 14.32
C GLY A 319 -25.85 -8.90 12.86
N SER A 320 -26.13 -7.68 12.38
CA SER A 320 -26.38 -7.44 10.95
C SER A 320 -25.13 -7.74 10.12
N ARG A 321 -25.30 -8.52 9.04
CA ARG A 321 -24.22 -8.82 8.08
C ARG A 321 -24.32 -8.00 6.81
N PHE A 322 -25.38 -7.21 6.66
CA PHE A 322 -25.55 -6.38 5.48
C PHE A 322 -24.50 -5.27 5.47
N ARG A 323 -23.92 -5.05 4.30
CA ARG A 323 -22.88 -4.06 4.05
C ARG A 323 -23.17 -3.41 2.71
N VAL A 324 -23.14 -2.08 2.70
CA VAL A 324 -23.04 -1.30 1.46
C VAL A 324 -21.57 -1.33 1.04
N TRP A 325 -21.28 -2.01 -0.09
CA TRP A 325 -19.94 -2.14 -0.63
C TRP A 325 -19.72 -1.07 -1.70
N GLY A 326 -18.78 -0.15 -1.43
CA GLY A 326 -18.54 0.99 -2.31
C GLY A 326 -19.62 2.08 -2.17
N LEU A 327 -19.20 3.33 -2.33
CA LEU A 327 -20.10 4.48 -2.42
C LEU A 327 -19.70 5.22 -3.69
N PRO A 328 -20.39 4.99 -4.82
CA PRO A 328 -20.04 5.61 -6.08
C PRO A 328 -20.28 7.11 -6.01
N TRP A 329 -19.48 7.87 -6.76
CA TRP A 329 -19.60 9.32 -6.87
C TRP A 329 -20.96 9.78 -7.44
N ASN A 330 -21.61 8.94 -8.27
CA ASN A 330 -22.90 9.20 -8.91
C ASN A 330 -24.06 8.45 -8.24
N GLY A 331 -23.87 7.95 -7.02
CA GLY A 331 -24.88 7.15 -6.32
C GLY A 331 -24.89 5.68 -6.70
N LEU A 332 -25.70 4.90 -5.98
CA LEU A 332 -25.78 3.45 -6.12
C LEU A 332 -26.27 3.03 -7.51
N ALA A 333 -25.64 2.01 -8.09
CA ALA A 333 -26.11 1.39 -9.32
C ALA A 333 -27.42 0.61 -9.06
N PRO A 334 -28.26 0.34 -10.10
CA PRO A 334 -29.53 -0.37 -9.92
C PRO A 334 -29.43 -1.71 -9.17
N PRO A 335 -28.39 -2.56 -9.39
CA PRO A 335 -28.22 -3.78 -8.60
C PRO A 335 -28.04 -3.52 -7.09
N ASP A 336 -27.30 -2.47 -6.72
CA ASP A 336 -27.05 -2.11 -5.33
C ASP A 336 -28.29 -1.50 -4.67
N GLN A 337 -29.05 -0.69 -5.43
CA GLN A 337 -30.35 -0.19 -4.98
C GLN A 337 -31.34 -1.35 -4.74
N ASN A 338 -31.37 -2.34 -5.63
CA ASN A 338 -32.20 -3.54 -5.45
C ASN A 338 -31.75 -4.37 -4.23
N ALA A 339 -30.43 -4.48 -4.00
CA ALA A 339 -29.90 -5.15 -2.81
C ALA A 339 -30.32 -4.43 -1.51
N LEU A 340 -30.32 -3.09 -1.53
CA LEU A 340 -30.79 -2.26 -0.42
C LEU A 340 -32.29 -2.44 -0.15
N ILE A 341 -33.12 -2.43 -1.20
CA ILE A 341 -34.57 -2.68 -1.09
C ILE A 341 -34.85 -4.08 -0.55
N ALA A 342 -34.13 -5.09 -1.05
CA ALA A 342 -34.27 -6.46 -0.54
C ALA A 342 -33.85 -6.58 0.94
N ALA A 343 -32.83 -5.83 1.38
CA ALA A 343 -32.43 -5.77 2.79
C ALA A 343 -33.48 -5.08 3.66
N LEU A 344 -34.09 -4.00 3.17
CA LEU A 344 -35.22 -3.34 3.83
C LEU A 344 -36.40 -4.31 4.03
N ASP A 345 -36.75 -5.09 3.02
CA ASP A 345 -37.85 -6.05 3.11
C ASP A 345 -37.56 -7.17 4.11
N ARG A 346 -36.33 -7.67 4.17
CA ARG A 346 -35.91 -8.65 5.18
C ARG A 346 -35.90 -8.09 6.60
N SER A 347 -35.78 -6.77 6.74
CA SER A 347 -35.69 -6.06 8.02
C SER A 347 -37.04 -5.84 8.72
N ARG A 348 -38.16 -6.08 8.02
CA ARG A 348 -39.51 -5.86 8.57
C ARG A 348 -39.74 -6.72 9.82
N GLY A 349 -40.08 -6.05 10.93
CA GLY A 349 -40.40 -6.70 12.20
C GLY A 349 -39.22 -7.32 12.96
N ARG A 350 -37.97 -7.02 12.57
CA ARG A 350 -36.77 -7.46 13.29
C ARG A 350 -36.32 -6.44 14.32
N GLU A 351 -35.82 -6.91 15.46
CA GLU A 351 -35.22 -6.06 16.50
C GLU A 351 -33.89 -5.42 16.03
N CYS A 352 -33.10 -6.14 15.23
CA CYS A 352 -31.91 -5.63 14.53
C CYS A 352 -32.19 -5.63 13.02
N PRO A 353 -32.78 -4.53 12.47
CA PRO A 353 -32.98 -4.40 11.03
C PRO A 353 -31.62 -4.29 10.31
N GLU A 354 -31.49 -4.91 9.14
CA GLU A 354 -30.33 -4.71 8.27
C GLU A 354 -30.31 -3.27 7.76
N VAL A 355 -31.47 -2.78 7.33
CA VAL A 355 -31.70 -1.44 6.77
C VAL A 355 -33.07 -0.94 7.20
N THR A 356 -33.17 0.33 7.54
CA THR A 356 -34.44 1.00 7.88
C THR A 356 -35.04 1.71 6.67
N LEU A 357 -36.35 2.00 6.72
CA LEU A 357 -37.03 2.72 5.62
C LEU A 357 -36.41 4.11 5.38
N GLY A 358 -36.07 4.84 6.45
CA GLY A 358 -35.47 6.16 6.36
C GLY A 358 -34.09 6.14 5.68
N GLU A 359 -33.26 5.15 6.00
CA GLU A 359 -31.96 4.96 5.36
C GLU A 359 -32.08 4.63 3.88
N ALA A 360 -32.94 3.67 3.54
CA ALA A 360 -33.16 3.30 2.15
C ALA A 360 -33.67 4.50 1.33
N ALA A 361 -34.66 5.23 1.83
CA ALA A 361 -35.21 6.41 1.16
C ALA A 361 -34.15 7.52 1.00
N ARG A 362 -33.36 7.79 2.05
CA ARG A 362 -32.31 8.82 2.01
C ARG A 362 -31.20 8.45 1.02
N MET A 363 -30.74 7.20 1.03
CA MET A 363 -29.66 6.71 0.17
C MET A 363 -30.08 6.61 -1.30
N ILE A 364 -31.29 6.12 -1.59
CA ILE A 364 -31.82 6.07 -2.95
C ILE A 364 -32.05 7.49 -3.49
N GLY A 365 -32.71 8.36 -2.72
CA GLY A 365 -32.98 9.73 -3.16
C GLY A 365 -31.70 10.55 -3.40
N ALA A 366 -30.68 10.39 -2.54
CA ALA A 366 -29.37 10.99 -2.78
C ALA A 366 -28.70 10.42 -4.04
N SER A 367 -28.76 9.10 -4.23
CA SER A 367 -28.19 8.44 -5.41
C SER A 367 -28.82 8.93 -6.71
N GLU A 368 -30.15 9.05 -6.76
CA GLU A 368 -30.87 9.55 -7.93
C GLU A 368 -30.49 10.99 -8.28
N ARG A 369 -30.39 11.89 -7.27
CA ARG A 369 -30.00 13.28 -7.49
C ARG A 369 -28.56 13.39 -8.00
N LEU A 370 -27.62 12.64 -7.41
CA LEU A 370 -26.23 12.61 -7.87
C LEU A 370 -26.14 12.08 -9.31
N GLY A 371 -26.79 10.96 -9.60
CA GLY A 371 -26.79 10.35 -10.94
C GLY A 371 -27.45 11.20 -12.04
N GLN A 372 -28.32 12.13 -11.67
CA GLN A 372 -28.98 13.06 -12.60
C GLN A 372 -28.27 14.42 -12.72
N THR A 373 -27.22 14.67 -11.93
CA THR A 373 -26.53 15.96 -11.94
C THR A 373 -25.60 16.06 -13.15
N PRO A 374 -25.85 16.99 -14.10
CA PRO A 374 -25.02 17.11 -15.30
C PRO A 374 -23.59 17.52 -14.97
N ALA A 375 -22.62 16.96 -15.70
CA ALA A 375 -21.19 17.26 -15.55
C ALA A 375 -20.65 17.11 -14.11
N LEU A 376 -21.29 16.26 -13.30
CA LEU A 376 -20.80 15.94 -11.96
C LEU A 376 -19.49 15.14 -12.03
N ALA A 377 -19.34 14.26 -13.03
CA ALA A 377 -18.11 13.51 -13.28
C ALA A 377 -16.89 14.44 -13.35
N ASP A 378 -16.94 15.44 -14.22
CA ASP A 378 -15.88 16.43 -14.43
C ASP A 378 -15.49 17.14 -13.11
N ALA A 379 -16.48 17.54 -12.31
CA ALA A 379 -16.22 18.22 -11.05
C ALA A 379 -15.56 17.29 -10.03
N VAL A 380 -16.02 16.03 -9.96
CA VAL A 380 -15.45 15.00 -9.08
C VAL A 380 -14.03 14.64 -9.50
N GLU A 381 -13.74 14.56 -10.80
CA GLU A 381 -12.39 14.36 -11.34
C GLU A 381 -11.46 15.53 -11.01
N SER A 382 -11.92 16.77 -11.15
CA SER A 382 -11.16 17.97 -10.74
C SER A 382 -10.83 17.91 -9.25
N LEU A 383 -11.78 17.49 -8.40
CA LEU A 383 -11.54 17.32 -6.97
C LEU A 383 -10.53 16.20 -6.68
N GLY A 384 -10.70 15.03 -7.29
CA GLY A 384 -9.77 13.89 -7.14
C GLY A 384 -8.35 14.22 -7.61
N THR A 385 -8.23 15.01 -8.68
CA THR A 385 -6.94 15.49 -9.21
C THR A 385 -6.28 16.48 -8.25
N TRP A 386 -7.04 17.39 -7.64
CA TRP A 386 -6.51 18.30 -6.61
C TRP A 386 -6.03 17.53 -5.37
N VAL A 387 -6.80 16.54 -4.90
CA VAL A 387 -6.39 15.67 -3.76
C VAL A 387 -5.14 14.86 -4.09
N ALA A 388 -4.99 14.40 -5.34
CA ALA A 388 -3.83 13.66 -5.81
C ALA A 388 -2.52 14.47 -5.73
N ARG A 389 -2.57 15.80 -5.70
CA ARG A 389 -1.39 16.68 -5.55
C ARG A 389 -0.62 16.42 -4.25
N ALA A 390 -1.34 16.23 -3.14
CA ALA A 390 -0.74 15.93 -1.84
C ALA A 390 0.06 14.61 -1.89
N VAL A 391 -0.56 13.57 -2.44
CA VAL A 391 0.04 12.24 -2.62
C VAL A 391 1.24 12.32 -3.55
N ALA A 392 1.12 13.04 -4.67
CA ALA A 392 2.21 13.21 -5.62
C ALA A 392 3.44 13.87 -5.00
N ILE A 393 3.27 14.88 -4.13
CA ILE A 393 4.38 15.52 -3.41
C ILE A 393 5.03 14.55 -2.42
N HIS A 394 4.21 13.78 -1.68
CA HIS A 394 4.68 12.74 -0.75
C HIS A 394 5.54 11.70 -1.48
N GLU A 395 5.03 11.13 -2.57
CA GLU A 395 5.74 10.08 -3.32
C GLU A 395 6.96 10.61 -4.06
N LEU A 396 6.88 11.81 -4.66
CA LEU A 396 8.06 12.44 -5.27
C LEU A 396 9.16 12.70 -4.25
N ARG A 397 8.80 12.89 -2.96
CA ARG A 397 9.80 13.00 -1.91
C ARG A 397 10.56 11.71 -1.70
N HIS A 398 9.90 10.56 -1.69
CA HIS A 398 10.58 9.27 -1.64
C HIS A 398 11.57 9.09 -2.81
N VAL A 399 11.21 9.54 -4.01
CA VAL A 399 12.11 9.54 -5.17
C VAL A 399 13.32 10.45 -4.96
N ALA A 400 13.10 11.68 -4.49
CA ALA A 400 14.16 12.65 -4.20
C ALA A 400 15.14 12.14 -3.14
N ASP A 401 14.62 11.36 -2.19
CA ASP A 401 15.34 10.81 -1.06
C ASP A 401 16.13 9.54 -1.42
N GLY A 402 15.92 9.00 -2.62
CA GLY A 402 16.53 7.75 -3.05
C GLY A 402 16.01 6.53 -2.29
N GLY A 403 14.76 6.58 -1.81
CA GLY A 403 14.14 5.53 -1.00
C GLY A 403 14.46 5.64 0.50
N SER A 404 14.92 4.54 1.11
CA SER A 404 15.05 4.43 2.58
C SER A 404 16.32 5.09 3.18
N GLN A 405 17.21 5.67 2.35
CA GLN A 405 18.50 6.18 2.81
C GLN A 405 18.47 7.65 3.24
N VAL A 406 17.48 8.03 4.05
CA VAL A 406 17.34 9.41 4.51
C VAL A 406 18.13 9.66 5.79
N GLU A 407 19.18 10.48 5.69
CA GLU A 407 19.89 10.98 6.88
C GLU A 407 18.99 11.92 7.68
N CYS A 408 18.80 11.61 8.96
CA CYS A 408 17.99 12.44 9.86
C CYS A 408 18.76 12.67 11.16
N ALA A 409 19.47 13.80 11.23
CA ALA A 409 20.29 14.15 12.39
C ALA A 409 19.44 14.44 13.65
N GLY A 410 18.21 14.93 13.45
CA GLY A 410 17.28 15.23 14.56
C GLY A 410 16.36 14.06 14.96
N CYS A 411 16.41 12.92 14.26
CA CYS A 411 15.58 11.77 14.59
C CYS A 411 16.16 10.95 15.74
N PRO A 412 15.32 10.24 16.53
CA PRO A 412 15.80 9.24 17.47
C PRO A 412 16.67 8.19 16.78
N ALA A 413 17.79 7.81 17.39
CA ALA A 413 18.71 6.81 16.82
C ALA A 413 18.05 5.43 16.60
N SER A 414 16.96 5.13 17.30
CA SER A 414 16.16 3.91 17.14
C SER A 414 15.18 3.95 15.97
N MET A 415 15.02 5.09 15.29
CA MET A 415 14.07 5.22 14.18
C MET A 415 14.61 4.53 12.92
N ALA A 416 13.85 3.57 12.41
CA ALA A 416 14.20 2.79 11.23
C ALA A 416 14.37 3.71 10.00
N PRO A 417 15.25 3.34 9.03
CA PRO A 417 15.44 4.09 7.79
C PRO A 417 14.14 4.36 7.03
N GLU A 418 13.26 3.37 6.93
CA GLU A 418 11.96 3.46 6.24
C GLU A 418 11.04 4.46 6.95
N THR A 419 11.02 4.47 8.29
CA THR A 419 10.26 5.45 9.07
C THR A 419 10.79 6.87 8.86
N ARG A 420 12.10 7.04 8.69
CA ARG A 420 12.70 8.35 8.36
C ARG A 420 12.31 8.83 6.96
N ALA A 421 12.26 7.92 5.99
CA ALA A 421 11.79 8.23 4.65
C ALA A 421 10.31 8.66 4.66
N GLU A 422 9.43 7.91 5.33
CA GLU A 422 8.02 8.30 5.49
C GLU A 422 7.87 9.64 6.21
N LEU A 423 8.64 9.87 7.28
CA LEU A 423 8.62 11.15 8.00
C LEU A 423 9.04 12.32 7.09
N SER A 424 10.07 12.13 6.27
CA SER A 424 10.52 13.11 5.28
C SER A 424 9.40 13.41 4.26
N ALA A 425 8.74 12.38 3.74
CA ALA A 425 7.66 12.50 2.76
C ALA A 425 6.41 13.20 3.30
N TYR A 426 5.98 12.87 4.54
CA TYR A 426 4.88 13.57 5.19
C TYR A 426 5.19 15.03 5.45
N LEU A 427 6.39 15.36 5.94
CA LEU A 427 6.77 16.75 6.18
C LEU A 427 6.83 17.55 4.87
N ALA A 428 7.31 16.93 3.79
CA ALA A 428 7.32 17.56 2.46
C ALA A 428 5.90 17.90 2.00
N SER A 429 4.94 16.96 2.08
CA SER A 429 3.54 17.23 1.69
C SER A 429 2.85 18.25 2.61
N PHE A 430 3.12 18.23 3.92
CA PHE A 430 2.60 19.22 4.87
C PHE A 430 3.20 20.61 4.68
N SER A 431 4.39 20.74 4.09
CA SER A 431 5.07 22.03 3.88
C SER A 431 4.52 22.85 2.71
N VAL A 432 3.65 22.27 1.87
CA VAL A 432 3.13 22.93 0.67
C VAL A 432 1.78 23.57 0.99
N ASP A 433 1.74 24.90 1.01
CA ASP A 433 0.55 25.68 1.40
C ASP A 433 -0.72 25.24 0.68
N GLU A 434 -0.65 24.93 -0.62
CA GLU A 434 -1.83 24.53 -1.39
C GLU A 434 -2.49 23.25 -0.88
N VAL A 435 -1.72 22.30 -0.34
CA VAL A 435 -2.21 20.94 -0.04
C VAL A 435 -2.00 20.50 1.41
N ALA A 436 -1.36 21.32 2.24
CA ALA A 436 -0.98 20.96 3.61
C ALA A 436 -2.15 20.42 4.45
N HIS A 437 -3.30 21.08 4.42
CA HIS A 437 -4.47 20.67 5.20
C HIS A 437 -5.15 19.40 4.68
N VAL A 438 -5.14 19.16 3.36
CA VAL A 438 -5.66 17.89 2.81
C VAL A 438 -4.68 16.74 3.05
N ALA A 439 -3.37 17.00 2.99
CA ALA A 439 -2.34 16.04 3.36
C ALA A 439 -2.48 15.65 4.85
N ALA A 440 -2.68 16.63 5.74
CA ALA A 440 -2.92 16.37 7.16
C ALA A 440 -4.21 15.56 7.38
N LEU A 441 -5.27 15.85 6.63
CA LEU A 441 -6.50 15.05 6.67
C LEU A 441 -6.26 13.60 6.21
N GLN A 442 -5.48 13.38 5.15
CA GLN A 442 -5.11 12.03 4.69
C GLN A 442 -4.34 11.29 5.79
N ALA A 443 -3.34 11.94 6.39
CA ALA A 443 -2.58 11.38 7.50
C ALA A 443 -3.45 11.06 8.73
N CYS A 444 -4.43 11.91 9.05
CA CYS A 444 -5.37 11.70 10.14
C CYS A 444 -6.41 10.61 9.85
N ALA A 445 -6.91 10.52 8.63
CA ALA A 445 -7.81 9.43 8.21
C ALA A 445 -7.09 8.07 8.12
N MET A 446 -5.76 8.11 7.92
CA MET A 446 -4.88 6.96 8.04
C MET A 446 -4.45 6.68 9.49
N GLN A 447 -4.81 7.54 10.46
CA GLN A 447 -4.53 7.26 11.86
C GLN A 447 -5.39 6.10 12.38
N PRO A 448 -4.82 5.31 13.28
CA PRO A 448 -5.24 3.96 13.49
C PRO A 448 -6.04 3.87 14.77
N GLU A 449 -7.29 4.33 14.76
CA GLU A 449 -8.23 3.85 15.79
C GLU A 449 -8.44 2.31 15.67
N ASN A 450 -7.97 1.69 14.57
CA ASN A 450 -7.91 0.25 14.35
C ASN A 450 -6.50 -0.39 14.44
N HIS A 451 -5.44 0.35 14.75
CA HIS A 451 -4.06 -0.19 14.85
C HIS A 451 -3.22 0.39 16.00
N GLU A 452 -3.78 0.44 17.21
CA GLU A 452 -2.93 0.53 18.41
C GLU A 452 -1.85 -0.58 18.34
N GLY A 453 -0.58 -0.18 18.23
CA GLY A 453 0.55 -1.11 18.12
C GLY A 453 0.97 -1.51 16.71
N SER A 454 0.50 -0.85 15.63
CA SER A 454 1.10 -1.03 14.30
C SER A 454 2.59 -0.67 14.32
N GLN A 455 3.41 -1.56 13.76
CA GLN A 455 4.84 -1.34 13.57
C GLN A 455 5.18 -0.92 12.13
N GLU A 456 4.18 -0.53 11.34
CA GLU A 456 4.41 -0.11 9.96
C GLU A 456 5.11 1.27 9.91
N PRO A 457 6.05 1.47 8.97
CA PRO A 457 6.86 2.69 8.91
C PRO A 457 6.05 3.99 8.86
N HIS A 458 4.95 4.01 8.09
CA HIS A 458 4.11 5.20 7.95
C HIS A 458 3.42 5.57 9.27
N ALA A 459 2.91 4.58 10.01
CA ALA A 459 2.22 4.80 11.28
C ALA A 459 3.19 5.36 12.33
N LEU A 460 4.42 4.82 12.39
CA LEU A 460 5.48 5.32 13.27
C LEU A 460 5.93 6.75 12.90
N ALA A 461 6.01 7.06 11.61
CA ALA A 461 6.34 8.41 11.13
C ALA A 461 5.27 9.42 11.54
N LEU A 462 3.99 9.09 11.35
CA LEU A 462 2.87 9.95 11.75
C LEU A 462 2.77 10.11 13.27
N ALA A 463 3.00 9.05 14.05
CA ALA A 463 3.06 9.12 15.51
C ALA A 463 4.18 10.05 16.00
N PHE A 464 5.24 10.23 15.21
CA PHE A 464 6.29 11.20 15.51
C PHE A 464 5.92 12.63 15.05
N ALA A 465 5.40 12.78 13.83
CA ALA A 465 5.15 14.08 13.21
C ALA A 465 3.93 14.80 13.80
N LEU A 466 2.79 14.12 13.90
CA LEU A 466 1.51 14.77 14.19
C LEU A 466 1.49 15.45 15.57
N PRO A 467 2.00 14.88 16.67
CA PRO A 467 2.01 15.58 17.97
C PRO A 467 2.86 16.87 17.98
N ARG A 468 3.81 17.01 17.04
CA ARG A 468 4.66 18.20 16.91
C ARG A 468 4.01 19.28 16.04
N LEU A 469 3.22 18.86 15.05
CA LEU A 469 2.58 19.75 14.08
C LEU A 469 1.17 20.15 14.51
N LEU A 470 0.45 19.24 15.16
CA LEU A 470 -0.94 19.32 15.58
C LEU A 470 -1.02 19.17 17.12
N PRO A 471 -0.79 20.24 17.89
CA PRO A 471 -0.78 20.17 19.36
C PRO A 471 -2.09 19.65 19.97
N ALA A 472 -3.21 19.83 19.26
CA ALA A 472 -4.53 19.37 19.66
C ALA A 472 -4.92 18.00 19.05
N GLY A 473 -3.98 17.32 18.39
CA GLY A 473 -4.23 16.05 17.69
C GLY A 473 -5.03 16.21 16.40
N CYS A 474 -5.43 15.07 15.81
CA CYS A 474 -6.24 15.01 14.60
C CYS A 474 -7.70 15.45 14.81
N ASP A 475 -8.20 15.36 16.04
CA ASP A 475 -9.55 15.80 16.42
C ASP A 475 -9.59 17.29 16.82
N GLY A 476 -8.42 17.93 16.89
CA GLY A 476 -8.28 19.33 17.27
C GLY A 476 -8.24 20.25 16.06
N VAL A 477 -8.33 21.57 16.31
CA VAL A 477 -8.13 22.58 15.25
C VAL A 477 -6.74 22.43 14.65
N ILE A 478 -6.68 22.18 13.33
CA ILE A 478 -5.42 22.13 12.60
C ILE A 478 -4.89 23.57 12.42
N PRO A 479 -3.63 23.86 12.81
CA PRO A 479 -3.10 25.21 12.69
C PRO A 479 -3.09 25.73 11.24
N GLU A 480 -3.36 27.03 11.06
CA GLU A 480 -3.28 27.67 9.75
C GLU A 480 -1.84 27.76 9.22
N ASP A 481 -0.87 27.87 10.14
CA ASP A 481 0.59 27.91 9.90
C ASP A 481 1.21 26.50 9.81
N LEU A 482 0.40 25.48 9.49
CA LEU A 482 0.88 24.10 9.29
C LEU A 482 2.03 24.01 8.27
N PRO A 483 1.98 24.69 7.10
CA PRO A 483 3.09 24.67 6.14
C PRO A 483 4.41 25.13 6.74
N GLU A 484 4.41 26.25 7.46
CA GLU A 484 5.59 26.83 8.09
C GLU A 484 6.12 25.93 9.21
N ARG A 485 5.22 25.34 10.01
CA ARG A 485 5.58 24.37 11.06
C ARG A 485 6.24 23.13 10.47
N ALA A 486 5.66 22.58 9.40
CA ALA A 486 6.19 21.40 8.72
C ALA A 486 7.57 21.68 8.12
N GLN A 487 7.74 22.79 7.42
CA GLN A 487 9.02 23.20 6.86
C GLN A 487 10.08 23.47 7.95
N HIS A 488 9.68 24.06 9.08
CA HIS A 488 10.58 24.26 10.21
C HIS A 488 11.03 22.92 10.82
N LEU A 489 10.09 21.99 11.02
CA LEU A 489 10.38 20.66 11.55
C LEU A 489 11.23 19.85 10.58
N GLU A 490 10.95 19.89 9.28
CA GLU A 490 11.76 19.25 8.24
C GLU A 490 13.22 19.72 8.32
N ARG A 491 13.44 21.04 8.33
CA ARG A 491 14.80 21.60 8.43
C ARG A 491 15.51 21.23 9.72
N ALA A 492 14.79 21.20 10.84
CA ALA A 492 15.36 20.80 12.11
C ALA A 492 15.80 19.33 12.14
N LEU A 493 15.10 18.45 11.42
CA LEU A 493 15.36 17.01 11.42
C LEU A 493 16.35 16.58 10.34
N PHE A 494 16.21 17.13 9.13
CA PHE A 494 16.89 16.68 7.92
C PHE A 494 17.82 17.75 7.30
N GLY A 495 17.90 18.95 7.89
CA GLY A 495 18.69 20.07 7.35
C GLY A 495 18.02 20.79 6.18
N GLU A 496 18.76 21.70 5.55
CA GLU A 496 18.30 22.40 4.34
C GLU A 496 18.22 21.43 3.16
N ARG A 497 17.06 21.38 2.49
CA ARG A 497 16.77 20.43 1.40
C ARG A 497 16.03 21.13 0.28
N GLU A 498 16.20 20.61 -0.93
CA GLU A 498 15.41 21.04 -2.07
C GLU A 498 13.93 20.71 -1.83
N GLN A 499 13.06 21.69 -2.06
CA GLN A 499 11.63 21.49 -1.98
C GLN A 499 11.15 20.69 -3.20
N VAL A 500 10.40 19.62 -2.94
CA VAL A 500 9.73 18.87 -3.99
C VAL A 500 8.58 19.70 -4.56
N ARG A 501 8.51 19.79 -5.88
CA ARG A 501 7.46 20.51 -6.60
C ARG A 501 6.81 19.58 -7.58
N LEU A 502 5.51 19.78 -7.80
CA LEU A 502 4.81 19.09 -8.88
C LEU A 502 5.29 19.62 -10.23
N PRO A 503 5.34 18.77 -11.27
CA PRO A 503 5.58 19.18 -12.64
C PRO A 503 4.59 20.29 -13.08
N GLU A 504 5.05 21.27 -13.85
CA GLU A 504 4.15 22.31 -14.41
C GLU A 504 3.01 21.71 -15.25
N ALA A 505 3.27 20.58 -15.90
CA ALA A 505 2.31 19.83 -16.69
C ALA A 505 1.34 18.96 -15.86
N PHE A 506 1.38 19.03 -14.52
CA PHE A 506 0.44 18.28 -13.68
C PHE A 506 -1.00 18.73 -14.00
N PRO A 507 -1.89 17.80 -14.39
CA PRO A 507 -3.20 18.16 -14.92
C PRO A 507 -4.08 18.84 -13.85
N GLU A 508 -4.98 19.72 -14.29
CA GLU A 508 -6.03 20.25 -13.42
C GLU A 508 -7.18 19.24 -13.25
N ARG A 509 -7.37 18.37 -14.24
CA ARG A 509 -8.38 17.31 -14.26
C ARG A 509 -7.88 16.08 -15.00
N ILE A 510 -8.13 14.90 -14.44
CA ILE A 510 -7.81 13.62 -15.07
C ILE A 510 -9.12 12.86 -15.36
N PRO A 511 -9.39 12.49 -16.62
CA PRO A 511 -10.59 11.74 -16.98
C PRO A 511 -10.48 10.29 -16.49
N LEU A 512 -11.27 9.96 -15.46
CA LEU A 512 -11.32 8.67 -14.79
C LEU A 512 -12.68 8.02 -14.92
N LEU A 513 -13.73 8.84 -14.91
CA LEU A 513 -15.10 8.42 -14.77
C LEU A 513 -15.76 8.26 -16.15
N PRO A 514 -16.74 7.37 -16.27
CA PRO A 514 -17.57 7.32 -17.47
C PRO A 514 -18.38 8.62 -17.57
N HIS A 515 -18.34 9.25 -18.74
CA HIS A 515 -19.16 10.44 -19.07
C HIS A 515 -20.41 10.06 -19.85
#